data_AF-A0A4R7ZMI8-F1
#
_entry.id   AF-A0A4R7ZMI8-F1
#
_cell.length_a   1.000
_cell.length_b   1.000
_cell.length_c   1.000
_cell.angle_alpha   90.00
_cell.angle_beta   90.00
_cell.angle_gamma   90.00
#
_symmetry.space_group_name_H-M   'P 1'
#
loop_
_entity.id
_entity.type
_entity.pdbx_description
1 polymer ?
#
loop_
_entity_poly.entity_id
_entity_poly.type
_entity_poly.pdbx_seq_one_letter_code
_entity_poly.pdbx_strand_id
1 'polypeptide(L)'
;MFDSPEELHLFDPGALTPAPHVAEHIPDAGAFFVEWATRGLSQERAREIESAVNGRRNQNGWFPLETLDSIGRRGFWRGPLTYLARMTADDPQIMQEWATDGLRGEQAGRIEATVDHLLHQQGHATAATWAVAVRPRTYLDAEVLGDRLLAAWEYNLGSIRSKDVAKAVRRWNR
;
A
#
# COMPACT_ATOMS: atom_id res chain seq x y z
N MET A 1 -0.39 35.48 15.23
CA MET A 1 0.82 34.84 14.68
C MET A 1 0.39 34.26 13.36
N PHE A 2 0.78 34.87 12.24
CA PHE A 2 0.35 34.41 10.92
C PHE A 2 1.20 33.20 10.56
N ASP A 3 0.61 32.00 10.60
CA ASP A 3 1.22 30.83 9.98
C ASP A 3 1.45 31.18 8.51
N SER A 4 2.71 31.23 8.12
CA SER A 4 3.06 31.40 6.72
C SER A 4 2.52 30.19 5.97
N PRO A 5 1.79 30.38 4.84
CA PRO A 5 1.30 29.25 4.07
C PRO A 5 2.48 28.33 3.74
N GLU A 6 2.27 27.03 3.96
CA GLU A 6 3.29 26.01 3.69
C GLU A 6 3.84 26.18 2.27
N GLU A 7 5.17 26.15 2.15
CA GLU A 7 5.83 26.20 0.85
C GLU A 7 5.87 24.79 0.26
N LEU A 8 5.04 24.56 -0.76
CA LEU A 8 4.93 23.28 -1.45
C LEU A 8 5.90 23.23 -2.63
N HIS A 9 6.68 22.16 -2.72
CA HIS A 9 7.62 21.92 -3.81
C HIS A 9 7.01 20.90 -4.79
N LEU A 10 5.98 21.29 -5.54
CA LEU A 10 5.32 20.38 -6.48
C LEU A 10 6.23 20.07 -7.68
N PHE A 11 6.54 18.80 -7.89
CA PHE A 11 7.28 18.30 -9.06
C PHE A 11 6.60 17.06 -9.64
N ASP A 12 6.86 16.78 -10.92
CA ASP A 12 6.41 15.56 -11.57
C ASP A 12 7.11 14.35 -10.93
N PRO A 13 6.38 13.40 -10.33
CA PRO A 13 7.00 12.33 -9.59
C PRO A 13 7.83 11.38 -10.48
N GLY A 14 7.47 11.15 -11.74
CA GLY A 14 8.14 10.14 -12.57
C GLY A 14 8.33 8.79 -11.85
N ALA A 15 9.41 8.07 -12.17
CA ALA A 15 9.82 6.88 -11.42
C ALA A 15 10.74 7.29 -10.25
N LEU A 16 10.35 6.97 -9.02
CA LEU A 16 11.11 7.34 -7.82
C LEU A 16 11.72 6.12 -7.16
N THR A 17 12.89 6.33 -6.57
CA THR A 17 13.47 5.40 -5.61
C THR A 17 13.01 5.79 -4.21
N PRO A 18 12.41 4.87 -3.43
CA PRO A 18 12.02 5.15 -2.06
C PRO A 18 13.20 5.66 -1.23
N ALA A 19 13.00 6.75 -0.50
CA ALA A 19 14.02 7.28 0.39
C ALA A 19 14.25 6.30 1.56
N PRO A 20 15.50 5.99 1.94
CA PRO A 20 15.78 4.99 2.99
C PRO A 20 15.06 5.26 4.31
N HIS A 21 15.05 6.53 4.76
CA HIS A 21 14.39 6.94 6.00
C HIS A 21 12.86 6.84 5.94
N VAL A 22 12.26 6.83 4.76
CA VAL A 22 10.81 6.57 4.61
C VAL A 22 10.56 5.07 4.56
N ALA A 23 11.35 4.35 3.74
CA ALA A 23 11.21 2.92 3.56
C ALA A 23 11.43 2.10 4.85
N GLU A 24 12.17 2.63 5.82
CA GLU A 24 12.35 2.02 7.14
C GLU A 24 11.05 1.97 7.97
N HIS A 25 10.19 2.96 7.81
CA HIS A 25 8.95 3.11 8.60
C HIS A 25 7.70 2.61 7.87
N ILE A 26 7.73 2.60 6.53
CA ILE A 26 6.58 2.17 5.75
C ILE A 26 6.60 0.65 5.60
N PRO A 27 5.54 -0.07 6.00
CA PRO A 27 5.46 -1.52 5.80
C PRO A 27 5.15 -1.86 4.34
N ASP A 28 5.66 -2.98 3.84
CA ASP A 28 5.34 -3.49 2.51
C ASP A 28 4.10 -4.40 2.56
N ALA A 29 3.03 -3.98 1.87
CA ALA A 29 1.75 -4.71 1.85
C ALA A 29 1.90 -6.15 1.34
N GLY A 30 2.73 -6.37 0.31
CA GLY A 30 2.98 -7.70 -0.22
C GLY A 30 3.67 -8.62 0.80
N ALA A 31 4.68 -8.11 1.50
CA ALA A 31 5.43 -8.85 2.50
C ALA A 31 4.56 -9.17 3.72
N PHE A 32 3.83 -8.17 4.23
CA PHE A 32 2.90 -8.34 5.34
C PHE A 32 1.82 -9.39 5.02
N PHE A 33 1.24 -9.31 3.82
CA PHE A 33 0.22 -10.27 3.40
C PHE A 33 0.78 -11.68 3.24
N VAL A 34 1.97 -11.85 2.65
CA VAL A 34 2.62 -13.16 2.55
C VAL A 34 2.85 -13.76 3.93
N GLU A 35 3.37 -12.97 4.86
CA GLU A 35 3.62 -13.44 6.22
C GLU A 35 2.33 -13.91 6.89
N TRP A 36 1.23 -13.14 6.75
CA TRP A 36 -0.07 -13.50 7.30
C TRP A 36 -0.71 -14.71 6.61
N ALA A 37 -0.70 -14.74 5.27
CA ALA A 37 -1.43 -15.71 4.45
C ALA A 37 -0.80 -17.12 4.49
N THR A 38 0.50 -17.20 4.77
CA THR A 38 1.24 -18.47 4.80
C THR A 38 1.21 -19.15 6.17
N ARG A 39 0.70 -18.48 7.22
CA ARG A 39 0.59 -19.05 8.57
C ARG A 39 -0.25 -20.33 8.57
N GLY A 40 0.38 -21.43 8.98
CA GLY A 40 -0.27 -22.73 9.07
C GLY A 40 -0.49 -23.44 7.71
N LEU A 41 0.13 -22.95 6.62
CA LEU A 41 0.17 -23.66 5.34
C LEU A 41 1.39 -24.60 5.26
N SER A 42 1.31 -25.60 4.38
CA SER A 42 2.48 -26.37 3.98
C SER A 42 3.43 -25.50 3.14
N GLN A 43 4.73 -25.80 3.16
CA GLN A 43 5.74 -25.05 2.42
C GLN A 43 5.43 -24.91 0.92
N GLU A 44 4.90 -25.96 0.30
CA GLU A 44 4.50 -25.94 -1.11
C GLU A 44 3.45 -24.86 -1.39
N ARG A 45 2.39 -24.80 -0.58
CA ARG A 45 1.33 -23.78 -0.73
C ARG A 45 1.78 -22.38 -0.34
N ALA A 46 2.69 -22.29 0.63
CA ALA A 46 3.27 -21.01 1.01
C ALA A 46 4.05 -20.40 -0.16
N ARG A 47 4.88 -21.20 -0.84
CA ARG A 47 5.65 -20.79 -2.04
C ARG A 47 4.76 -20.30 -3.18
N GLU A 48 3.59 -20.88 -3.36
CA GLU A 48 2.64 -20.43 -4.38
C GLU A 48 2.13 -19.01 -4.11
N ILE A 49 1.76 -18.70 -2.86
CA ILE A 49 1.35 -17.35 -2.46
C ILE A 49 2.52 -16.37 -2.60
N GLU A 50 3.69 -16.74 -2.09
CA GLU A 50 4.92 -15.94 -2.21
C GLU A 50 5.23 -15.62 -3.67
N SER A 51 5.22 -16.63 -4.55
CA SER A 51 5.47 -16.45 -5.98
C SER A 51 4.42 -15.56 -6.64
N ALA A 52 3.14 -15.68 -6.23
CA ALA A 52 2.07 -14.86 -6.78
C ALA A 52 2.24 -13.39 -6.41
N VAL A 53 2.58 -13.11 -5.15
CA VAL A 53 2.78 -11.74 -4.66
C VAL A 53 4.07 -11.15 -5.21
N ASN A 54 5.19 -11.87 -5.08
CA ASN A 54 6.50 -11.39 -5.52
C ASN A 54 6.61 -11.24 -7.04
N GLY A 55 5.91 -12.07 -7.81
CA GLY A 55 5.85 -11.93 -9.27
C GLY A 55 5.11 -10.69 -9.79
N ARG A 56 4.48 -9.91 -8.91
CA ARG A 56 3.76 -8.67 -9.22
C ARG A 56 4.44 -7.42 -8.68
N ARG A 57 5.59 -7.57 -8.01
CA ARG A 57 6.36 -6.43 -7.50
C ARG A 57 6.93 -5.60 -8.64
N ASN A 58 7.09 -4.32 -8.37
CA ASN A 58 7.76 -3.40 -9.27
C ASN A 58 9.28 -3.56 -9.24
N GLN A 59 9.95 -2.88 -10.18
CA GLN A 59 11.41 -2.82 -10.25
C GLN A 59 12.05 -2.21 -8.99
N ASN A 60 11.34 -1.34 -8.28
CA ASN A 60 11.79 -0.78 -7.00
C ASN A 60 11.60 -1.74 -5.81
N GLY A 61 11.09 -2.95 -6.05
CA GLY A 61 10.88 -3.99 -5.04
C GLY A 61 9.56 -3.89 -4.28
N TRP A 62 8.80 -2.80 -4.42
CA TRP A 62 7.54 -2.58 -3.70
C TRP A 62 6.35 -3.18 -4.44
N PHE A 63 5.30 -3.49 -3.69
CA PHE A 63 4.06 -4.02 -4.24
C PHE A 63 3.12 -2.90 -4.75
N PRO A 64 2.82 -2.81 -6.07
CA PRO A 64 1.85 -1.85 -6.62
C PRO A 64 0.40 -2.30 -6.42
N LEU A 65 -0.48 -1.37 -6.00
CA LEU A 65 -1.90 -1.67 -5.83
C LEU A 65 -2.65 -1.86 -7.17
N GLU A 66 -2.19 -1.28 -8.27
CA GLU A 66 -2.85 -1.43 -9.59
C GLU A 66 -2.96 -2.92 -10.01
N THR A 67 -2.00 -3.75 -9.58
CA THR A 67 -2.03 -5.19 -9.90
C THR A 67 -3.25 -5.91 -9.30
N LEU A 68 -3.94 -5.28 -8.34
CA LEU A 68 -5.13 -5.80 -7.67
C LEU A 68 -6.45 -5.36 -8.35
N ASP A 69 -6.46 -4.27 -9.13
CA ASP A 69 -7.68 -3.73 -9.76
C ASP A 69 -8.35 -4.70 -10.73
N SER A 70 -7.53 -5.48 -11.44
CA SER A 70 -8.01 -6.52 -12.36
C SER A 70 -8.72 -7.69 -11.65
N ILE A 71 -8.47 -7.86 -10.34
CA ILE A 71 -8.97 -8.97 -9.53
C ILE A 71 -10.40 -8.66 -9.03
N GLY A 72 -10.70 -7.39 -8.74
CA GLY A 72 -12.02 -6.96 -8.27
C GLY A 72 -13.13 -6.98 -9.34
N ARG A 73 -12.80 -6.75 -10.62
CA ARG A 73 -13.79 -6.54 -11.70
C ARG A 73 -14.37 -7.81 -12.33
N ARG A 74 -13.74 -8.98 -12.17
CA ARG A 74 -14.12 -10.22 -12.89
C ARG A 74 -15.12 -11.13 -12.17
N GLY A 75 -15.70 -10.71 -11.04
CA GLY A 75 -16.65 -11.55 -10.28
C GLY A 75 -16.05 -12.86 -9.74
N PHE A 76 -14.73 -13.04 -9.86
CA PHE A 76 -14.00 -14.27 -9.53
C PHE A 76 -13.25 -14.08 -8.20
N TRP A 77 -14.00 -13.94 -7.11
CA TRP A 77 -13.52 -13.88 -5.72
C TRP A 77 -12.96 -15.22 -5.24
N ARG A 78 -11.91 -15.77 -5.87
CA ARG A 78 -11.46 -17.15 -5.58
C ARG A 78 -9.96 -17.36 -5.39
N GLY A 79 -9.14 -16.30 -5.39
CA GLY A 79 -7.70 -16.40 -5.18
C GLY A 79 -7.21 -15.74 -3.88
N PRO A 80 -6.01 -16.10 -3.38
CA PRO A 80 -5.40 -15.44 -2.22
C PRO A 80 -5.26 -13.93 -2.37
N LEU A 81 -4.95 -13.44 -3.57
CA LEU A 81 -4.77 -12.02 -3.87
C LEU A 81 -6.03 -11.17 -3.67
N THR A 82 -7.21 -11.80 -3.65
CA THR A 82 -8.46 -11.12 -3.30
C THR A 82 -8.47 -10.66 -1.83
N TYR A 83 -7.78 -11.40 -0.95
CA TYR A 83 -7.62 -10.98 0.45
C TYR A 83 -6.59 -9.88 0.59
N LEU A 84 -5.55 -9.86 -0.25
CA LEU A 84 -4.62 -8.72 -0.34
C LEU A 84 -5.35 -7.45 -0.80
N ALA A 85 -6.18 -7.53 -1.85
CA ALA A 85 -7.02 -6.41 -2.28
C ALA A 85 -7.97 -5.90 -1.19
N ARG A 86 -8.52 -6.82 -0.37
CA ARG A 86 -9.36 -6.45 0.78
C ARG A 86 -8.56 -5.86 1.93
N MET A 87 -7.33 -6.32 2.16
CA MET A 87 -6.43 -5.80 3.18
C MET A 87 -6.09 -4.33 2.89
N THR A 88 -5.77 -4.02 1.63
CA THR A 88 -5.30 -2.70 1.19
C THR A 88 -6.41 -1.76 0.73
N ALA A 89 -7.68 -2.06 1.05
CA ALA A 89 -8.83 -1.32 0.52
C ALA A 89 -8.86 0.14 1.01
N ASP A 90 -8.35 0.40 2.22
CA ASP A 90 -8.33 1.73 2.84
C ASP A 90 -7.02 2.49 2.57
N ASP A 91 -6.01 1.84 1.97
CA ASP A 91 -4.68 2.41 1.77
C ASP A 91 -4.69 3.73 0.97
N PRO A 92 -5.48 3.87 -0.12
CA PRO A 92 -5.58 5.15 -0.83
C PRO A 92 -6.04 6.28 0.08
N GLN A 93 -7.09 6.04 0.87
CA GLN A 93 -7.64 7.05 1.78
C GLN A 93 -6.64 7.41 2.88
N ILE A 94 -6.01 6.41 3.51
CA ILE A 94 -5.01 6.63 4.56
C ILE A 94 -3.83 7.45 4.05
N MET A 95 -3.32 7.11 2.85
CA MET A 95 -2.20 7.81 2.22
C MET A 95 -2.57 9.25 1.86
N GLN A 96 -3.76 9.45 1.29
CA GLN A 96 -4.28 10.77 0.92
C GLN A 96 -4.45 11.68 2.13
N GLU A 97 -5.16 11.21 3.17
CA GLU A 97 -5.39 11.97 4.40
C GLU A 97 -4.09 12.34 5.12
N TRP A 98 -3.14 11.41 5.18
CA TRP A 98 -1.82 11.70 5.76
C TRP A 98 -1.05 12.72 4.91
N ALA A 99 -1.02 12.54 3.58
CA ALA A 99 -0.25 13.42 2.69
C ALA A 99 -0.79 14.84 2.63
N THR A 100 -2.09 15.04 2.86
CA THR A 100 -2.74 16.36 2.84
C THR A 100 -3.09 16.91 4.20
N ASP A 101 -2.62 16.32 5.29
CA ASP A 101 -2.89 16.83 6.63
C ASP A 101 -2.52 18.31 6.76
N GLY A 102 -3.45 19.14 7.24
CA GLY A 102 -3.31 20.59 7.32
C GLY A 102 -3.46 21.38 6.00
N LEU A 103 -3.60 20.73 4.84
CA LEU A 103 -3.84 21.38 3.54
C LEU A 103 -5.33 21.46 3.19
N ARG A 104 -5.68 22.42 2.34
CA ARG A 104 -7.06 22.59 1.81
C ARG A 104 -7.03 23.07 0.36
N GLY A 105 -8.14 22.81 -0.34
CA GLY A 105 -8.37 23.33 -1.69
C GLY A 105 -7.57 22.61 -2.77
N GLU A 106 -7.25 23.32 -3.85
CA GLU A 106 -6.67 22.75 -5.07
C GLU A 106 -5.32 22.04 -4.84
N GLN A 107 -4.51 22.56 -3.92
CA GLN A 107 -3.21 21.97 -3.58
C GLN A 107 -3.35 20.59 -2.93
N ALA A 108 -4.34 20.42 -2.04
CA ALA A 108 -4.65 19.13 -1.44
C ALA A 108 -5.08 18.12 -2.52
N GLY A 109 -6.02 18.51 -3.39
CA GLY A 109 -6.48 17.62 -4.47
C GLY A 109 -5.37 17.16 -5.42
N ARG A 110 -4.38 18.02 -5.71
CA ARG A 110 -3.23 17.64 -6.55
C ARG A 110 -2.30 16.65 -5.85
N ILE A 111 -2.05 16.84 -4.56
CA ILE A 111 -1.23 15.91 -3.76
C ILE A 111 -1.95 14.57 -3.64
N GLU A 112 -3.25 14.57 -3.31
CA GLU A 112 -4.10 13.37 -3.23
C GLU A 112 -4.03 12.54 -4.51
N ALA A 113 -4.24 13.18 -5.66
CA ALA A 113 -4.19 12.50 -6.95
C ALA A 113 -2.80 11.93 -7.26
N THR A 114 -1.74 12.63 -6.86
CA THR A 114 -0.37 12.20 -7.16
C THR A 114 0.08 11.06 -6.25
N VAL A 115 -0.20 11.13 -4.94
CA VAL A 115 0.13 10.04 -4.02
C VAL A 115 -0.69 8.79 -4.32
N ASP A 116 -1.96 8.94 -4.73
CA ASP A 116 -2.79 7.82 -5.16
C ASP A 116 -2.26 7.17 -6.42
N HIS A 117 -1.88 7.98 -7.42
CA HIS A 117 -1.24 7.48 -8.63
C HIS A 117 0.05 6.71 -8.32
N LEU A 118 0.92 7.26 -7.46
CA LEU A 118 2.17 6.59 -7.06
C LEU A 118 1.95 5.34 -6.23
N LEU A 119 0.95 5.33 -5.35
CA LEU A 119 0.59 4.16 -4.56
C LEU A 119 0.20 3.00 -5.48
N HIS A 120 -0.64 3.28 -6.48
CA HIS A 120 -1.09 2.29 -7.45
C HIS A 120 0.03 1.81 -8.37
N GLN A 121 0.88 2.71 -8.85
CA GLN A 121 1.91 2.41 -9.84
C GLN A 121 3.22 1.89 -9.25
N GLN A 122 3.61 2.38 -8.07
CA GLN A 122 4.96 2.25 -7.52
C GLN A 122 5.02 1.81 -6.04
N GLY A 123 3.87 1.74 -5.36
CA GLY A 123 3.76 1.26 -3.97
C GLY A 123 3.92 2.33 -2.90
N HIS A 124 3.65 1.96 -1.64
CA HIS A 124 3.50 2.87 -0.50
C HIS A 124 4.72 3.74 -0.23
N ALA A 125 5.92 3.15 -0.16
CA ALA A 125 7.12 3.92 0.19
C ALA A 125 7.48 4.98 -0.87
N THR A 126 7.16 4.73 -2.13
CA THR A 126 7.36 5.69 -3.23
C THR A 126 6.41 6.88 -3.08
N ALA A 127 5.13 6.61 -2.87
CA ALA A 127 4.12 7.64 -2.60
C ALA A 127 4.48 8.50 -1.37
N ALA A 128 4.88 7.85 -0.27
CA ALA A 128 5.30 8.54 0.94
C ALA A 128 6.58 9.37 0.73
N THR A 129 7.56 8.86 -0.02
CA THR A 129 8.79 9.58 -0.36
C THR A 129 8.48 10.87 -1.13
N TRP A 130 7.58 10.80 -2.11
CA TRP A 130 7.17 11.99 -2.86
C TRP A 130 6.46 13.01 -1.96
N ALA A 131 5.51 12.56 -1.12
CA ALA A 131 4.78 13.45 -0.23
C ALA A 131 5.72 14.20 0.75
N VAL A 132 6.67 13.49 1.37
CA VAL A 132 7.69 14.10 2.25
C VAL A 132 8.54 15.12 1.51
N ALA A 133 8.94 14.83 0.27
CA ALA A 133 9.76 15.74 -0.53
C ALA A 133 9.02 17.02 -0.96
N VAL A 134 7.72 16.92 -1.26
CA VAL A 134 6.87 18.05 -1.65
C VAL A 134 6.51 18.93 -0.44
N ARG A 135 6.47 18.35 0.76
CA ARG A 135 6.02 18.99 2.00
C ARG A 135 7.11 19.06 3.08
N PRO A 136 8.27 19.68 2.81
CA PRO A 136 9.44 19.61 3.69
C PRO A 136 9.24 20.30 5.05
N ARG A 137 8.25 21.18 5.20
CA ARG A 137 8.01 21.95 6.44
C ARG A 137 6.96 21.35 7.37
N THR A 138 6.19 20.37 6.91
CA THR A 138 5.04 19.84 7.68
C THR A 138 5.40 18.64 8.55
N TYR A 139 6.66 18.17 8.49
CA TYR A 139 7.11 17.00 9.25
C TYR A 139 6.12 15.84 9.12
N LEU A 140 5.82 15.46 7.87
CA LEU A 140 5.03 14.27 7.61
C LEU A 140 5.75 13.05 8.23
N ASP A 141 5.16 12.54 9.30
CA ASP A 141 5.74 11.45 10.07
C ASP A 141 5.43 10.10 9.39
N ALA A 142 6.47 9.47 8.85
CA ALA A 142 6.37 8.18 8.16
C ALA A 142 6.09 7.02 9.14
N GLU A 143 6.48 7.13 10.41
CA GLU A 143 6.18 6.14 11.44
C GLU A 143 4.68 6.12 11.72
N VAL A 144 4.07 7.31 11.87
CA VAL A 144 2.61 7.45 12.05
C VAL A 144 1.84 6.89 10.85
N LEU A 145 2.32 7.10 9.62
CA LEU A 145 1.71 6.49 8.43
C LEU A 145 1.84 4.96 8.49
N GLY A 146 3.02 4.44 8.81
CA GLY A 146 3.27 3.00 8.93
C GLY A 146 2.33 2.32 9.93
N ASP A 147 2.18 2.90 11.12
CA ASP A 147 1.29 2.41 12.16
C ASP A 147 -0.19 2.40 11.71
N ARG A 148 -0.64 3.45 11.03
CA ARG A 148 -2.01 3.53 10.49
C ARG A 148 -2.27 2.46 9.44
N LEU A 149 -1.32 2.22 8.54
CA LEU A 149 -1.42 1.17 7.53
C LEU A 149 -1.49 -0.21 8.18
N LEU A 150 -0.60 -0.53 9.11
CA LEU A 150 -0.60 -1.81 9.83
C LEU A 150 -1.93 -2.03 10.57
N ALA A 151 -2.41 -1.03 11.31
CA ALA A 151 -3.67 -1.13 12.05
C ALA A 151 -4.86 -1.39 11.11
N ALA A 152 -4.92 -0.72 9.95
CA ALA A 152 -5.96 -0.94 8.95
C ALA A 152 -5.88 -2.35 8.34
N TRP A 153 -4.68 -2.83 8.02
CA TRP A 153 -4.47 -4.17 7.47
C TRP A 153 -4.87 -5.26 8.47
N GLU A 154 -4.45 -5.12 9.73
CA GLU A 154 -4.83 -6.03 10.80
C GLU A 154 -6.35 -6.05 11.01
N TYR A 155 -7.00 -4.89 10.98
CA TYR A 155 -8.45 -4.78 11.08
C TYR A 155 -9.15 -5.48 9.90
N ASN A 156 -8.72 -5.19 8.67
CA ASN A 156 -9.31 -5.73 7.44
C ASN A 156 -9.13 -7.27 7.36
N LEU A 157 -7.96 -7.76 7.78
CA LEU A 157 -7.65 -9.19 7.82
C LEU A 157 -8.21 -9.91 9.05
N GLY A 158 -8.48 -9.21 10.16
CA GLY A 158 -8.97 -9.81 11.40
C GLY A 158 -10.31 -10.54 11.24
N SER A 159 -11.08 -10.16 10.21
CA SER A 159 -12.32 -10.84 9.83
C SER A 159 -12.13 -12.12 8.97
N ILE A 160 -10.92 -12.36 8.46
CA ILE A 160 -10.60 -13.46 7.54
C ILE A 160 -9.85 -14.55 8.30
N ARG A 161 -10.35 -15.79 8.24
CA ARG A 161 -9.67 -16.94 8.86
C ARG A 161 -8.62 -17.49 7.90
N SER A 162 -7.43 -17.84 8.39
CA SER A 162 -6.36 -18.45 7.56
C SER A 162 -6.82 -19.72 6.82
N LYS A 163 -7.78 -20.48 7.37
CA LYS A 163 -8.37 -21.65 6.70
C LYS A 163 -9.13 -21.30 5.41
N ASP A 164 -9.71 -20.10 5.34
CA ASP A 164 -10.45 -19.63 4.17
C ASP A 164 -9.47 -19.25 3.05
N VAL A 165 -8.32 -18.67 3.42
CA VAL A 165 -7.18 -18.46 2.51
C VAL A 165 -6.65 -19.79 1.98
N ALA A 166 -6.37 -20.76 2.86
CA ALA A 166 -5.92 -22.10 2.48
C ALA A 166 -6.91 -22.82 1.53
N LYS A 167 -8.20 -22.56 1.71
CA LYS A 167 -9.27 -23.08 0.85
C LYS A 167 -9.29 -22.36 -0.51
N ALA A 168 -9.03 -21.05 -0.54
CA ALA A 168 -8.89 -20.29 -1.78
C ALA A 168 -7.69 -20.76 -2.60
N VAL A 169 -6.51 -20.93 -1.99
CA VAL A 169 -5.31 -21.49 -2.65
C VAL A 169 -5.62 -22.84 -3.30
N ARG A 170 -6.22 -23.78 -2.55
CA ARG A 170 -6.59 -25.11 -3.08
C ARG A 170 -7.54 -25.07 -4.26
N ARG A 171 -8.43 -24.06 -4.33
CA ARG A 171 -9.37 -23.89 -5.44
C ARG A 171 -8.72 -23.24 -6.65
N TRP A 172 -7.71 -22.42 -6.42
CA TRP A 172 -6.97 -21.74 -7.48
C TRP A 172 -6.13 -22.71 -8.31
N ASN A 173 -5.57 -23.76 -7.69
CA ASN A 173 -4.77 -24.78 -8.39
C ASN A 173 -5.57 -25.94 -9.02
N ARG A 174 -6.90 -25.85 -9.06
CA ARG A 174 -7.78 -26.83 -9.71
C ARG A 174 -8.34 -26.26 -11.00
#